data_AF-A0AAF0FSV7-F1
#
_entry.id   AF-A0AAF0FSV7-F1
#
_cell.length_a   1.000
_cell.length_b   1.000
_cell.length_c   1.000
_cell.angle_alpha   90.00
_cell.angle_beta   90.00
_cell.angle_gamma   90.00
#
_symmetry.space_group_name_H-M   'P 1'
#
loop_
_entity.id
_entity.type
_entity.pdbx_description
1 polymer ?
#
loop_
_entity_poly.entity_id
_entity_poly.type
_entity_poly.pdbx_seq_one_letter_code
_entity_poly.pdbx_strand_id
1 'polypeptide(L)'
;MSRGNIRVKLVFSGDEKTLRSLYDSLHPDNVTAPDYMKIEEQIAGGKYVLVFSGDLRGRVIDSIRQSVDEVLSLANMFVKSLKSVEK
;
A
#
# COMPACT_ATOMS: atom_id res chain seq x y z
N MET A 1 15.71 14.97 -22.30
CA MET A 1 16.05 14.16 -21.10
C MET A 1 14.97 13.11 -20.92
N SER A 2 15.32 11.82 -20.93
CA SER A 2 14.39 10.75 -20.57
C SER A 2 13.89 11.01 -19.15
N ARG A 3 12.60 11.36 -19.00
CA ARG A 3 11.97 11.39 -17.68
C ARG A 3 11.91 9.94 -17.21
N GLY A 4 12.80 9.56 -16.30
CA GLY A 4 12.71 8.25 -15.66
C GLY A 4 11.38 8.13 -14.94
N ASN A 5 10.89 6.91 -14.76
CA ASN A 5 9.71 6.61 -13.95
C ASN A 5 10.14 5.77 -12.75
N ILE A 6 9.52 6.02 -11.60
CA ILE A 6 9.64 5.15 -10.42
C ILE A 6 8.38 4.31 -10.29
N ARG A 7 8.57 3.04 -9.88
CA ARG A 7 7.48 2.12 -9.58
C ARG A 7 7.86 1.27 -8.38
N VAL A 8 7.03 1.28 -7.34
CA VAL A 8 7.19 0.46 -6.13
C VAL A 8 5.97 -0.43 -6.00
N LYS A 9 6.19 -1.74 -5.80
CA LYS A 9 5.14 -2.74 -5.67
C LYS A 9 5.21 -3.40 -4.31
N LEU A 10 4.14 -3.31 -3.54
CA LEU A 10 3.93 -4.07 -2.32
C LEU A 10 3.02 -5.26 -2.61
N VAL A 11 3.36 -6.43 -2.04
CA VAL A 11 2.57 -7.65 -2.19
C VAL A 11 2.36 -8.28 -0.83
N PHE A 12 1.12 -8.29 -0.37
CA PHE A 12 0.67 -9.03 0.80
C PHE A 12 0.08 -10.36 0.36
N SER A 13 0.41 -11.43 1.08
CA SER A 13 -0.10 -12.78 0.82
C SER A 13 -0.69 -13.35 2.11
N GLY A 14 -1.81 -14.04 2.00
CA GLY A 14 -2.56 -14.55 3.14
C GLY A 14 -3.90 -15.15 2.71
N ASP A 15 -4.72 -15.55 3.68
CA ASP A 15 -6.09 -15.95 3.41
C ASP A 15 -6.94 -14.74 2.98
N GLU A 16 -8.00 -14.99 2.22
CA GLU A 16 -8.82 -13.95 1.62
C GLU A 16 -9.48 -13.04 2.67
N LYS A 17 -9.88 -13.60 3.82
CA LYS A 17 -10.53 -12.82 4.89
C LYS A 17 -9.56 -11.82 5.49
N THR A 18 -8.36 -12.27 5.86
CA THR A 18 -7.29 -11.40 6.39
C THR A 18 -6.91 -10.31 5.39
N LEU A 19 -6.78 -10.64 4.11
CA LEU A 19 -6.41 -9.67 3.09
C LEU A 19 -7.51 -8.63 2.83
N ARG A 20 -8.79 -9.03 2.86
CA ARG A 20 -9.92 -8.10 2.77
C ARG A 20 -9.95 -7.14 3.97
N SER A 21 -9.77 -7.66 5.19
CA SER A 21 -9.71 -6.82 6.38
C SER A 21 -8.52 -5.85 6.38
N LEU A 22 -7.37 -6.25 5.84
CA LEU A 22 -6.24 -5.34 5.62
C LEU A 22 -6.56 -4.26 4.58
N TYR A 23 -7.21 -4.64 3.47
CA TYR A 23 -7.65 -3.70 2.44
C TYR A 23 -8.59 -2.63 3.02
N ASP A 24 -9.61 -3.06 3.77
CA ASP A 24 -10.57 -2.16 4.41
C ASP A 24 -9.89 -1.22 5.42
N SER A 25 -8.88 -1.71 6.13
CA SER A 25 -8.13 -0.91 7.11
C SER A 25 -7.24 0.17 6.48
N LEU A 26 -6.77 -0.05 5.24
CA LEU A 26 -5.93 0.90 4.50
C LEU A 26 -6.72 1.97 3.75
N HIS A 27 -8.03 1.79 3.59
CA HIS A 27 -8.91 2.72 2.89
C HIS A 27 -9.95 3.35 3.83
N PRO A 28 -9.57 4.20 4.79
CA PRO A 28 -10.54 5.09 5.41
C PRO A 28 -11.09 6.06 4.34
N ASP A 29 -12.33 6.53 4.51
CA ASP A 29 -13.20 7.21 3.52
C ASP A 29 -12.61 8.40 2.70
N ASN A 30 -11.33 8.78 2.86
CA ASN A 30 -10.72 9.97 2.26
C ASN A 30 -9.30 9.76 1.64
N VAL A 31 -8.91 8.55 1.24
CA VAL A 31 -7.58 8.34 0.62
C VAL A 31 -7.52 9.00 -0.77
N THR A 32 -6.79 10.11 -0.88
CA THR A 32 -6.56 10.81 -2.16
C THR A 32 -5.06 10.81 -2.47
N ALA A 33 -4.67 10.19 -3.57
CA ALA A 33 -3.29 10.29 -4.06
C ALA A 33 -3.04 11.70 -4.64
N PRO A 34 -1.87 12.31 -4.45
CA PRO A 34 -1.52 13.56 -5.12
C PRO A 34 -1.51 13.40 -6.66
N ASP A 35 -1.87 14.44 -7.42
CA ASP A 35 -1.98 14.41 -8.90
C ASP A 35 -0.74 13.90 -9.66
N TYR A 36 0.42 13.88 -9.01
CA TYR A 36 1.70 13.46 -9.58
C TYR A 36 2.12 12.04 -9.21
N MET A 37 1.24 11.30 -8.54
CA MET A 37 1.47 9.94 -8.06
C MET A 37 0.22 9.11 -8.36
N LYS A 38 0.44 7.92 -8.90
CA LYS A 38 -0.63 6.95 -9.15
C LYS A 38 -0.49 5.79 -8.17
N ILE A 39 -1.62 5.41 -7.58
CA ILE A 39 -1.76 4.23 -6.74
C ILE A 39 -2.69 3.27 -7.48
N GLU A 40 -2.27 2.04 -7.71
CA GLU A 40 -3.07 0.97 -8.30
C GLU A 40 -3.16 -0.20 -7.33
N GLU A 41 -4.35 -0.75 -7.15
CA GLU A 41 -4.63 -1.73 -6.11
C GLU A 41 -5.42 -2.91 -6.67
N GLN A 42 -5.07 -4.11 -6.22
CA GLN A 42 -5.72 -5.35 -6.66
C GLN A 42 -5.74 -6.39 -5.54
N ILE A 43 -6.90 -6.98 -5.30
CA ILE A 43 -7.06 -8.17 -4.46
C ILE A 43 -7.55 -9.35 -5.29
N ALA A 44 -6.71 -10.38 -5.46
CA ALA A 44 -7.05 -11.59 -6.22
C ALA A 44 -6.11 -12.75 -5.87
N GLY A 45 -6.66 -13.97 -5.85
CA GLY A 45 -5.85 -15.20 -5.75
C GLY A 45 -4.98 -15.28 -4.49
N GLY A 46 -5.51 -14.89 -3.32
CA GLY A 46 -4.77 -14.90 -2.05
C GLY A 46 -3.65 -13.85 -1.98
N LYS A 47 -3.75 -12.80 -2.80
CA LYS A 47 -2.81 -11.68 -2.83
C LYS A 47 -3.54 -10.36 -2.81
N TYR A 48 -2.96 -9.41 -2.08
CA TYR A 48 -3.31 -8.00 -2.14
C TYR A 48 -2.08 -7.23 -2.58
N VAL A 49 -2.22 -6.47 -3.67
CA VAL A 49 -1.13 -5.81 -4.38
C VAL A 49 -1.41 -4.32 -4.40
N LEU A 50 -0.44 -3.52 -3.97
CA LEU A 50 -0.42 -2.07 -4.16
C LEU A 50 0.76 -1.69 -5.03
N VAL A 51 0.53 -0.79 -5.98
CA VAL A 51 1.53 -0.26 -6.89
C VAL A 51 1.53 1.25 -6.82
N PHE A 52 2.64 1.81 -6.37
CA PHE A 52 2.91 3.24 -6.40
C PHE A 52 3.76 3.58 -7.62
N SER A 53 3.39 4.61 -8.38
CA SER A 53 4.15 5.01 -9.55
C SER A 53 4.07 6.51 -9.84
N GLY A 54 5.07 7.04 -10.53
CA GLY A 54 5.11 8.43 -10.98
C GLY A 54 6.42 8.80 -11.66
N ASP A 55 6.53 10.05 -12.12
CA ASP A 55 7.76 10.61 -12.68
C ASP A 55 8.90 10.55 -11.64
N LEU A 56 10.10 10.19 -12.05
CA LEU A 56 11.29 10.17 -11.19
C LEU A 56 11.71 11.61 -10.84
N ARG A 57 11.09 12.16 -9.80
CA ARG A 57 11.37 13.48 -9.20
C ARG A 57 11.44 13.34 -7.69
N GLY A 58 12.27 14.15 -7.03
CA GLY A 58 12.46 14.09 -5.56
C GLY A 58 11.12 14.02 -4.80
N ARG A 59 10.20 14.94 -5.09
CA ARG A 59 8.86 14.95 -4.45
C ARG A 59 8.06 13.66 -4.62
N VAL A 60 8.17 12.99 -5.78
CA VAL A 60 7.45 11.73 -6.05
C VAL A 60 8.08 10.60 -5.24
N ILE A 61 9.41 10.56 -5.18
CA ILE A 61 10.15 9.58 -4.37
C ILE A 61 9.79 9.75 -2.90
N ASP A 62 9.76 10.99 -2.40
CA ASP A 62 9.43 11.29 -1.00
C ASP A 62 7.99 10.89 -0.65
N SER A 63 7.01 11.23 -1.51
CA SER A 63 5.62 10.81 -1.32
C SER A 63 5.46 9.29 -1.37
N ILE A 64 6.07 8.61 -2.35
CA ILE A 64 6.02 7.15 -2.43
C ILE A 64 6.63 6.51 -1.19
N ARG A 65 7.78 7.01 -0.71
CA ARG A 65 8.42 6.53 0.51
C ARG A 65 7.49 6.68 1.71
N GLN A 66 6.90 7.85 1.90
CA GLN A 66 5.98 8.11 3.00
C GLN A 66 4.75 7.19 2.96
N SER A 67 4.11 7.05 1.80
CA SER A 67 2.95 6.15 1.66
C SER A 67 3.32 4.68 1.89
N VAL A 68 4.50 4.24 1.46
CA VAL A 68 5.00 2.89 1.73
C VAL A 68 5.21 2.69 3.24
N ASP A 69 5.84 3.64 3.93
CA ASP A 69 6.05 3.56 5.38
C ASP A 69 4.72 3.51 6.16
N GLU A 70 3.73 4.31 5.74
CA GLU A 70 2.37 4.30 6.31
C GLU A 70 1.68 2.95 6.10
N VAL A 71 1.68 2.41 4.88
CA VAL A 71 1.07 1.12 4.56
C VAL A 71 1.72 -0.02 5.35
N LEU A 72 3.05 -0.04 5.45
CA LEU A 72 3.77 -1.05 6.23
C LEU A 72 3.50 -0.93 7.74
N SER A 73 3.35 0.29 8.25
CA SER A 73 3.02 0.53 9.65
C SER A 73 1.62 0.02 9.99
N LEU A 74 0.64 0.32 9.14
CA LEU A 74 -0.74 -0.17 9.28
C LEU A 74 -0.82 -1.69 9.15
N ALA A 75 -0.12 -2.28 8.18
CA ALA A 75 -0.05 -3.74 8.03
C ALA A 75 0.57 -4.41 9.27
N ASN A 76 1.63 -3.82 9.83
CA ASN A 76 2.23 -4.31 11.07
C ASN A 76 1.29 -4.19 12.27
N MET A 77 0.57 -3.09 12.41
CA MET A 77 -0.44 -2.92 13.47
C MET A 77 -1.54 -3.98 13.33
N PHE A 78 -2.07 -4.16 12.12
CA PHE A 78 -3.10 -5.14 11.82
C PHE A 78 -2.66 -6.57 12.19
N VAL A 79 -1.46 -6.99 11.77
CA VAL A 79 -0.89 -8.31 12.12
C VAL A 79 -0.73 -8.49 13.64
N LYS A 80 -0.30 -7.43 14.35
CA LYS A 80 -0.18 -7.48 15.81
C LYS A 80 -1.55 -7.61 16.48
N SER A 81 -2.55 -6.86 16.01
CA SER A 81 -3.91 -6.94 16.52
C SER A 81 -4.50 -8.35 16.36
N LEU A 82 -4.33 -8.97 15.19
CA LEU A 82 -4.77 -10.36 14.97
C LEU A 82 -4.13 -11.33 15.99
N LYS A 83 -2.81 -11.25 16.19
CA LYS A 83 -2.10 -12.10 17.16
C LYS A 83 -2.51 -11.87 18.62
N SER A 84 -3.00 -10.67 18.94
CA SER A 84 -3.44 -10.34 20.31
C SER A 84 -4.83 -10.87 20.65
N VAL A 85 -5.67 -11.13 19.64
CA VAL A 85 -7.04 -11.67 19.83
C VAL A 85 -7.05 -13.20 19.91
N GLU A 86 -6.01 -13.87 19.40
CA GLU A 86 -5.84 -15.33 19.49
C GLU A 86 -5.28 -15.82 20.84
N LYS A 87 -5.06 -14.92 21.81
CA LYS A 87 -4.63 -15.24 23.18
C LYS A 87 -5.76 -15.05 24.18
#